data_AF-A0A1M6NQW5-F1
#
_entry.id   AF-A0A1M6NQW5-F1
#
_cell.length_a   1.000
_cell.length_b   1.000
_cell.length_c   1.000
_cell.angle_alpha   90.00
_cell.angle_beta   90.00
_cell.angle_gamma   90.00
#
_symmetry.space_group_name_H-M   'P 1'
#
loop_
_entity.id
_entity.type
_entity.pdbx_description
1 polymer ?
#
loop_
_entity_poly.entity_id
_entity_poly.type
_entity_poly.pdbx_seq_one_letter_code
_entity_poly.pdbx_strand_id
1 'polypeptide(L)'
;MIDTVTLANIKDRKIQVLRNIILTLVILIPAIGFGQSQKTLSEILWSRVNSCYSMFEDMDDDGIPDFNKIDDSKNGYLKISGSWPTCGCSCSSEVGAFKNSSGSYIILQSDEVECCWERRISSNHDLIEILPDGFGINNFTSEPIKSDMDYSVFFLGIEIPRIGTDTKVKIELIPFGLFPKGVNLICFEYQQENHHKYLYGIRDVAKEMSDIETINYLLNGSFDKISPTDNLLISKEIGTDDSRFKSMEEMREYLIQLKNTYDLYCKLKTNELILGWNRNESKFYIKDEGEKIQQITFRDFLINNRYWSWMC
;
A
#
# COMPACT_ATOMS: atom_id res chain seq x y z
N MET A 1 52.13 51.39 51.85
CA MET A 1 51.62 51.87 50.55
C MET A 1 51.69 50.69 49.60
N ILE A 2 50.55 50.12 49.23
CA ILE A 2 50.50 49.13 48.15
C ILE A 2 50.38 49.94 46.87
N ASP A 3 51.39 49.88 46.02
CA ASP A 3 51.48 50.66 44.79
C ASP A 3 50.24 50.41 43.92
N THR A 4 49.60 51.51 43.54
CA THR A 4 48.41 51.56 42.68
C THR A 4 48.61 50.86 41.34
N VAL A 5 49.87 50.74 40.88
CA VAL A 5 50.26 50.03 39.66
C VAL A 5 50.06 48.51 39.78
N THR A 6 50.30 47.93 40.96
CA THR A 6 50.12 46.49 41.22
C THR A 6 48.65 46.08 41.25
N LEU A 7 47.76 46.96 41.73
CA LEU A 7 46.31 46.72 41.78
C LEU A 7 45.65 46.77 40.40
N ALA A 8 46.14 47.62 39.48
CA ALA A 8 45.63 47.71 38.12
C ALA A 8 45.94 46.43 37.30
N ASN A 9 47.16 45.92 37.38
CA ASN A 9 47.57 44.72 36.67
C ASN A 9 46.82 43.45 37.12
N ILE A 10 46.42 43.36 38.39
CA ILE A 10 45.62 42.23 38.89
C ILE A 10 44.18 42.30 38.37
N LYS A 11 43.63 43.50 38.21
CA LYS A 11 42.27 43.72 37.72
C LYS A 11 42.14 43.35 36.23
N ASP A 12 43.09 43.76 35.41
CA ASP A 12 43.10 43.44 33.97
C ASP A 12 43.31 41.95 33.70
N ARG A 13 44.18 41.29 34.47
CA ARG A 13 44.39 39.84 34.35
C ARG A 13 43.15 39.04 34.72
N LYS A 14 42.39 39.48 35.75
CA LYS A 14 41.11 38.86 36.12
C LYS A 14 40.04 39.06 35.05
N ILE A 15 39.97 40.25 34.44
CA ILE A 15 39.03 40.54 33.34
C ILE A 15 39.34 39.68 32.11
N GLN A 16 40.62 39.51 31.78
CA GLN A 16 41.05 38.71 30.63
C GLN A 16 40.78 37.21 30.84
N VAL A 17 41.01 36.68 32.05
CA VAL A 17 40.67 35.29 32.39
C VAL A 17 39.16 35.07 32.37
N LEU A 18 38.36 36.00 32.90
CA LEU A 18 36.89 35.90 32.88
C LEU A 18 36.35 35.94 31.44
N ARG A 19 36.92 36.80 30.58
CA ARG A 19 36.56 36.90 29.16
C ARG A 19 36.89 35.64 28.38
N ASN A 20 38.03 35.00 28.66
CA ASN A 20 38.40 33.72 28.05
C ASN A 20 37.50 32.57 28.54
N ILE A 21 37.13 32.54 29.82
CA ILE A 21 36.18 31.54 30.36
C ILE A 21 34.80 31.70 29.71
N ILE A 22 34.30 32.93 29.58
CA ILE A 22 33.02 33.22 28.93
C ILE A 22 33.06 32.82 27.44
N LEU A 23 34.14 33.15 26.71
CA LEU A 23 34.28 32.72 25.31
C LEU A 23 34.29 31.20 25.17
N THR A 24 34.96 30.49 26.08
CA THR A 24 35.04 29.03 26.06
C THR A 24 33.68 28.38 26.36
N LEU A 25 32.90 28.94 27.29
CA LEU A 25 31.52 28.51 27.59
C LEU A 25 30.57 28.79 26.42
N VAL A 26 30.66 29.95 25.76
CA VAL A 26 29.81 30.30 24.61
C VAL A 26 30.08 29.41 23.39
N ILE A 27 31.28 28.86 23.25
CA ILE A 27 31.63 27.93 22.16
C ILE A 27 31.26 26.48 22.51
N LEU A 28 31.33 26.07 23.79
CA LEU A 28 31.04 24.69 24.20
C LEU A 28 29.55 24.39 24.45
N ILE A 29 28.76 25.37 24.89
CA ILE A 29 27.33 25.16 25.19
C ILE A 29 26.50 24.79 23.94
N PRO A 30 26.73 25.36 22.73
CA PRO A 30 26.05 24.92 21.52
C PRO A 30 26.39 23.48 21.12
N ALA A 31 27.60 22.99 21.43
CA ALA A 31 28.02 21.63 21.08
C ALA A 31 27.30 20.55 21.90
N ILE A 32 26.84 20.88 23.11
CA ILE A 32 26.06 19.97 23.98
C ILE A 32 24.58 19.93 23.54
N GLY A 33 24.08 20.99 22.88
CA GLY A 33 22.70 21.06 22.36
C GLY A 33 22.43 20.24 21.09
N PHE A 34 23.48 19.73 20.43
CA PHE A 34 23.37 18.86 19.25
C PHE A 34 23.59 17.37 19.57
N GLY A 35 23.37 16.96 20.83
CA GLY A 35 23.05 15.58 21.15
C GLY A 35 21.66 15.24 20.60
N GLN A 36 21.50 15.16 19.28
CA GLN A 36 20.34 14.55 18.66
C GLN A 36 20.21 13.15 19.26
N SER A 37 19.16 12.93 20.05
CA SER A 37 18.77 11.59 20.44
C SER A 37 18.52 10.81 19.15
N GLN A 38 19.49 9.99 18.75
CA GLN A 38 19.30 9.08 17.62
C GLN A 38 18.17 8.14 18.03
N LYS A 39 17.00 8.31 17.39
CA LYS A 39 15.88 7.41 17.59
C LYS A 39 16.36 5.98 17.35
N THR A 40 16.03 5.09 18.27
CA THR A 40 16.32 3.67 18.10
C THR A 40 15.53 3.12 16.92
N LEU A 41 15.99 2.01 16.32
CA LEU A 41 15.25 1.39 15.22
C LEU A 41 13.82 1.01 15.62
N SER A 42 13.62 0.55 16.86
CA SER A 42 12.29 0.25 17.39
C SER A 42 11.40 1.49 17.41
N GLU A 43 11.90 2.64 17.91
CA GLU A 43 11.15 3.91 17.91
C GLU A 43 10.79 4.37 16.49
N ILE A 44 11.70 4.16 15.51
CA ILE A 44 11.43 4.44 14.11
C ILE A 44 10.27 3.56 13.60
N LEU A 45 10.35 2.25 13.78
CA LEU A 45 9.32 1.31 13.32
C LEU A 45 7.96 1.56 13.99
N TRP A 46 7.94 1.74 15.31
CA TRP A 46 6.73 2.07 16.06
C TRP A 46 6.08 3.38 15.59
N SER A 47 6.89 4.39 15.25
CA SER A 47 6.35 5.65 14.73
C SER A 47 5.67 5.50 13.36
N ARG A 48 6.04 4.48 12.58
CA ARG A 48 5.47 4.22 11.24
C ARG A 48 4.11 3.55 11.31
N VAL A 49 3.92 2.62 12.24
CA VAL A 49 2.65 1.88 12.41
C VAL A 49 1.61 2.64 13.24
N ASN A 50 1.95 3.83 13.74
CA ASN A 50 1.14 4.54 14.73
C ASN A 50 -0.27 4.90 14.24
N SER A 51 -0.45 5.17 12.94
CA SER A 51 -1.77 5.44 12.36
C SER A 51 -2.73 4.27 12.62
N CYS A 52 -2.29 3.05 12.34
CA CYS A 52 -3.05 1.83 12.57
C CYS A 52 -3.21 1.52 14.07
N TYR A 53 -2.11 1.64 14.82
CA TYR A 53 -2.12 1.40 16.28
C TYR A 53 -3.13 2.29 17.02
N SER A 54 -3.25 3.55 16.60
CA SER A 54 -4.15 4.52 17.24
C SER A 54 -5.64 4.24 17.01
N MET A 55 -5.98 3.29 16.13
CA MET A 55 -7.36 2.87 15.87
C MET A 55 -7.82 1.74 16.78
N PHE A 56 -6.91 1.05 17.48
CA PHE A 56 -7.27 -0.08 18.33
C PHE A 56 -7.86 0.38 19.66
N GLU A 57 -8.89 -0.33 20.10
CA GLU A 57 -9.61 -0.06 21.35
C GLU A 57 -9.33 -1.17 22.36
N ASP A 58 -9.47 -0.83 23.63
CA ASP A 58 -9.47 -1.76 24.76
C ASP A 58 -10.89 -2.30 24.92
N MET A 59 -11.14 -3.56 24.53
CA MET A 59 -12.48 -4.15 24.55
C MET A 59 -12.80 -4.86 25.87
N ASP A 60 -11.82 -5.13 26.72
CA ASP A 60 -12.00 -5.81 28.01
C ASP A 60 -11.82 -4.89 29.24
N ASP A 61 -11.65 -3.59 29.00
CA ASP A 61 -11.50 -2.51 29.98
C ASP A 61 -10.26 -2.70 30.89
N ASP A 62 -9.19 -3.35 30.40
CA ASP A 62 -7.95 -3.58 31.16
C ASP A 62 -6.92 -2.43 31.08
N GLY A 63 -7.21 -1.43 30.25
CA GLY A 63 -6.37 -0.27 29.94
C GLY A 63 -5.40 -0.46 28.77
N ILE A 64 -5.45 -1.59 28.06
CA ILE A 64 -4.54 -1.98 26.98
C ILE A 64 -5.36 -2.25 25.69
N PRO A 65 -5.02 -1.61 24.56
CA PRO A 65 -5.71 -1.91 23.30
C PRO A 65 -5.55 -3.38 22.88
N ASP A 66 -6.63 -3.96 22.34
CA ASP A 66 -6.67 -5.32 21.82
C ASP A 66 -6.13 -5.40 20.39
N PHE A 67 -4.93 -5.97 20.21
CA PHE A 67 -4.36 -6.21 18.87
C PHE A 67 -3.28 -7.28 18.87
N ASN A 68 -3.00 -7.82 17.69
CA ASN A 68 -1.88 -8.72 17.44
C ASN A 68 -0.62 -7.94 17.04
N LYS A 69 0.53 -8.38 17.56
CA LYS A 69 1.83 -7.74 17.36
C LYS A 69 2.93 -8.76 17.12
N ILE A 70 3.76 -8.51 16.12
CA ILE A 70 5.06 -9.17 15.93
C ILE A 70 6.12 -8.07 15.89
N ASP A 71 6.79 -7.85 17.02
CA ASP A 71 7.88 -6.88 17.12
C ASP A 71 9.21 -7.60 17.14
N ASP A 72 9.88 -7.53 15.98
CA ASP A 72 11.23 -8.02 15.77
C ASP A 72 12.13 -6.86 15.34
N SER A 73 11.96 -5.70 16.00
CA SER A 73 12.67 -4.46 15.65
C SER A 73 14.19 -4.63 15.60
N LYS A 74 14.76 -5.59 16.35
CA LYS A 74 16.19 -5.94 16.29
C LYS A 74 16.63 -6.43 14.90
N ASN A 75 15.73 -7.06 14.16
CA ASN A 75 15.91 -7.55 12.79
C ASN A 75 15.28 -6.58 11.77
N GLY A 76 14.80 -5.42 12.22
CA GLY A 76 14.20 -4.41 11.35
C GLY A 76 12.78 -4.72 10.91
N TYR A 77 12.01 -5.52 11.66
CA TYR A 77 10.65 -5.89 11.29
C TYR A 77 9.65 -5.57 12.42
N LEU A 78 8.50 -5.00 12.05
CA LEU A 78 7.37 -4.81 12.94
C LEU A 78 6.07 -5.04 12.17
N LYS A 79 5.16 -5.83 12.73
CA LYS A 79 3.79 -5.95 12.23
C LYS A 79 2.80 -5.79 13.37
N ILE A 80 1.76 -5.02 13.12
CA ILE A 80 0.57 -4.95 13.97
C ILE A 80 -0.68 -5.22 13.15
N SER A 81 -1.68 -5.80 13.78
CA SER A 81 -2.99 -6.01 13.18
C SER A 81 -4.05 -6.17 14.26
N GLY A 82 -5.20 -5.54 14.08
CA GLY A 82 -6.29 -5.61 15.05
C GLY A 82 -7.58 -5.16 14.41
N SER A 83 -8.66 -5.29 15.17
CA SER A 83 -9.98 -4.79 14.81
C SER A 83 -10.38 -3.71 15.79
N TRP A 84 -11.30 -2.85 15.38
CA TRP A 84 -11.98 -1.93 16.29
C TRP A 84 -13.50 -2.15 16.16
N PRO A 85 -14.28 -1.93 17.23
CA PRO A 85 -15.63 -2.48 17.36
C PRO A 85 -16.63 -1.89 16.37
N THR A 86 -16.33 -0.74 15.75
CA THR A 86 -17.21 -0.14 14.75
C THR A 86 -17.19 -0.99 13.49
N CYS A 87 -18.32 -1.63 13.16
CA CYS A 87 -18.54 -2.37 11.91
C CYS A 87 -17.60 -3.56 11.64
N GLY A 88 -16.88 -4.06 12.66
CA GLY A 88 -15.92 -5.16 12.46
C GLY A 88 -14.73 -4.78 11.59
N CYS A 89 -14.42 -3.49 11.53
CA CYS A 89 -13.30 -2.99 10.76
C CYS A 89 -11.97 -3.47 11.32
N SER A 90 -11.03 -3.77 10.43
CA SER A 90 -9.68 -4.16 10.80
C SER A 90 -8.63 -3.29 10.10
N CYS A 91 -7.48 -3.19 10.76
CA CYS A 91 -6.31 -2.53 10.24
C CYS A 91 -5.09 -3.43 10.44
N SER A 92 -4.26 -3.52 9.42
CA SER A 92 -2.93 -4.12 9.51
C SER A 92 -1.88 -3.16 8.97
N SER A 93 -0.74 -3.08 9.67
CA SER A 93 0.43 -2.33 9.25
C SER A 93 1.68 -3.18 9.46
N GLU A 94 2.46 -3.34 8.40
CA GLU A 94 3.68 -4.13 8.35
C GLU A 94 4.83 -3.27 7.86
N VAL A 95 5.95 -3.26 8.57
CA VAL A 95 7.09 -2.37 8.32
C VAL A 95 8.40 -3.14 8.36
N GLY A 96 9.24 -2.92 7.35
CA GLY A 96 10.60 -3.45 7.21
C GLY A 96 11.65 -2.36 7.09
N ALA A 97 12.80 -2.56 7.72
CA ALA A 97 13.94 -1.65 7.66
C ALA A 97 15.13 -2.29 6.93
N PHE A 98 15.48 -1.70 5.79
CA PHE A 98 16.53 -2.16 4.88
C PHE A 98 17.77 -1.29 5.05
N LYS A 99 18.86 -1.90 5.53
CA LYS A 99 20.09 -1.16 5.86
C LYS A 99 20.89 -0.85 4.60
N ASN A 100 21.34 0.39 4.46
CA ASN A 100 22.23 0.80 3.37
C ASN A 100 23.73 0.69 3.75
N SER A 101 24.61 1.09 2.84
CA SER A 101 26.07 1.07 3.03
C SER A 101 26.54 2.01 4.14
N SER A 102 25.87 3.15 4.36
CA SER A 102 26.17 4.09 5.47
C SER A 102 25.66 3.60 6.83
N GLY A 103 24.87 2.53 6.86
CA GLY A 103 24.25 1.99 8.07
C GLY A 103 22.92 2.64 8.46
N SER A 104 22.42 3.57 7.66
CA SER A 104 21.07 4.14 7.75
C SER A 104 20.03 3.13 7.21
N TYR A 105 18.75 3.36 7.51
CA TYR A 105 17.67 2.47 7.10
C TYR A 105 16.73 3.13 6.09
N ILE A 106 16.38 2.37 5.07
CA ILE A 106 15.23 2.62 4.20
C ILE A 106 14.08 1.82 4.78
N ILE A 107 12.99 2.51 5.08
CA ILE A 107 11.80 1.92 5.69
C ILE A 107 10.80 1.67 4.57
N LEU A 108 10.32 0.44 4.48
CA LEU A 108 9.22 0.04 3.60
C LEU A 108 8.04 -0.36 4.48
N GLN A 109 6.83 0.06 4.10
CA GLN A 109 5.62 -0.15 4.87
C GLN A 109 4.48 -0.59 3.96
N SER A 110 3.67 -1.53 4.44
CA SER A 110 2.41 -1.95 3.84
C SER A 110 1.29 -1.75 4.85
N ASP A 111 0.27 -0.99 4.48
CA ASP A 111 -0.93 -0.75 5.27
C ASP A 111 -2.16 -1.33 4.56
N GLU A 112 -3.10 -1.87 5.33
CA GLU A 112 -4.40 -2.33 4.87
C GLU A 112 -5.47 -1.95 5.91
N VAL A 113 -6.56 -1.33 5.44
CA VAL A 113 -7.73 -0.98 6.25
C VAL A 113 -8.97 -1.46 5.52
N GLU A 114 -9.61 -2.50 6.07
CA GLU A 114 -10.64 -3.23 5.33
C GLU A 114 -11.88 -2.38 5.04
N CYS A 115 -12.39 -1.64 6.03
CA CYS A 115 -13.67 -0.94 5.89
C CYS A 115 -13.70 0.19 4.86
N CYS A 116 -12.56 0.82 4.60
CA CYS A 116 -12.46 1.90 3.62
C CYS A 116 -11.82 1.44 2.30
N TRP A 117 -11.63 0.12 2.15
CA TRP A 117 -10.87 -0.47 1.05
C TRP A 117 -9.52 0.22 0.86
N GLU A 118 -8.85 0.63 1.95
CA GLU A 118 -7.56 1.28 1.87
C GLU A 118 -6.46 0.22 1.82
N ARG A 119 -5.62 0.29 0.80
CA ARG A 119 -4.33 -0.40 0.78
C ARG A 119 -3.27 0.56 0.31
N ARG A 120 -2.12 0.54 0.97
CA ARG A 120 -1.01 1.44 0.65
C ARG A 120 0.33 0.78 0.90
N ILE A 121 1.25 0.97 -0.04
CA ILE A 121 2.68 0.81 0.17
C ILE A 121 3.29 2.19 0.31
N SER A 122 4.18 2.36 1.29
CA SER A 122 4.93 3.60 1.45
C SER A 122 6.37 3.35 1.86
N SER A 123 7.22 4.36 1.67
CA SER A 123 8.58 4.37 2.16
C SER A 123 8.94 5.73 2.76
N ASN A 124 10.07 5.80 3.47
CA ASN A 124 10.69 7.08 3.83
C ASN A 124 11.52 7.68 2.66
N HIS A 125 11.58 6.98 1.53
CA HIS A 125 12.08 7.46 0.25
C HIS A 125 10.99 7.33 -0.82
N ASP A 126 11.18 7.93 -2.00
CA ASP A 126 10.30 7.68 -3.13
C ASP A 126 10.37 6.19 -3.52
N LEU A 127 9.21 5.55 -3.67
CA LEU A 127 9.13 4.14 -4.03
C LEU A 127 9.82 3.87 -5.38
N ILE A 128 9.71 4.79 -6.33
CA ILE A 128 10.32 4.65 -7.66
C ILE A 128 11.85 4.64 -7.57
N GLU A 129 12.43 5.36 -6.60
CA GLU A 129 13.89 5.42 -6.41
C GLU A 129 14.45 4.13 -5.81
N ILE A 130 13.69 3.44 -4.96
CA ILE A 130 14.13 2.22 -4.28
C ILE A 130 13.77 0.94 -5.03
N LEU A 131 12.81 0.97 -5.95
CA LEU A 131 12.45 -0.16 -6.81
C LEU A 131 13.42 -0.29 -8.00
N PRO A 132 13.52 -1.48 -8.64
CA PRO A 132 14.38 -1.67 -9.81
C PRO A 132 14.16 -0.62 -10.92
N ASP A 133 15.20 -0.33 -11.70
CA ASP A 133 15.06 0.60 -12.83
C ASP A 133 14.02 0.11 -13.84
N GLY A 134 13.09 0.99 -14.19
CA GLY A 134 11.99 0.65 -15.10
C GLY A 134 10.97 -0.32 -14.50
N PHE A 135 10.93 -0.49 -13.18
CA PHE A 135 9.97 -1.37 -12.53
C PHE A 135 8.52 -0.95 -12.79
N GLY A 136 7.68 -1.90 -13.17
CA GLY A 136 6.27 -1.70 -13.48
C GLY A 136 5.61 -2.97 -14.03
N ILE A 137 4.44 -2.82 -14.66
CA ILE A 137 3.62 -3.96 -15.09
C ILE A 137 4.34 -4.87 -16.07
N ASN A 138 5.25 -4.31 -16.87
CA ASN A 138 6.00 -5.07 -17.86
C ASN A 138 6.96 -6.10 -17.23
N ASN A 139 7.31 -5.97 -15.95
CA ASN A 139 8.09 -6.99 -15.24
C ASN A 139 7.27 -8.27 -14.95
N PHE A 140 5.94 -8.17 -14.95
CA PHE A 140 5.00 -9.27 -14.66
C PHE A 140 4.39 -9.89 -15.92
N THR A 141 4.75 -9.42 -17.11
CA THR A 141 4.14 -9.82 -18.38
C THR A 141 5.16 -10.45 -19.33
N SER A 142 4.70 -11.32 -20.23
CA SER A 142 5.58 -11.85 -21.30
C SER A 142 5.81 -10.84 -22.41
N GLU A 143 4.87 -9.93 -22.63
CA GLU A 143 4.88 -8.95 -23.70
C GLU A 143 4.52 -7.58 -23.14
N PRO A 144 5.11 -6.48 -23.66
CA PRO A 144 4.80 -5.14 -23.17
C PRO A 144 3.32 -4.81 -23.30
N ILE A 145 2.72 -4.32 -22.22
CA ILE A 145 1.33 -3.86 -22.24
C ILE A 145 1.31 -2.40 -22.64
N LYS A 146 0.51 -2.10 -23.66
CA LYS A 146 0.04 -0.75 -23.97
C LYS A 146 -1.45 -0.69 -23.67
N SER A 147 -1.87 0.27 -22.86
CA SER A 147 -3.26 0.49 -22.50
C SER A 147 -3.52 1.99 -22.45
N ASP A 148 -4.67 2.39 -22.97
CA ASP A 148 -5.16 3.77 -22.93
C ASP A 148 -6.07 4.03 -21.72
N MET A 149 -6.15 3.07 -20.78
CA MET A 149 -6.90 3.24 -19.54
C MET A 149 -6.30 4.37 -18.69
N ASP A 150 -7.18 5.20 -18.14
CA ASP A 150 -6.85 6.33 -17.26
C ASP A 150 -6.86 5.97 -15.76
N TYR A 151 -7.11 4.70 -15.43
CA TYR A 151 -7.08 4.15 -14.08
C TYR A 151 -6.14 2.93 -13.96
N SER A 152 -5.75 2.62 -12.73
CA SER A 152 -4.98 1.42 -12.42
C SER A 152 -5.89 0.21 -12.30
N VAL A 153 -5.44 -0.90 -12.85
CA VAL A 153 -6.12 -2.20 -12.80
C VAL A 153 -5.52 -3.09 -11.71
N PHE A 154 -4.24 -2.86 -11.42
CA PHE A 154 -3.46 -3.63 -10.50
C PHE A 154 -2.97 -2.78 -9.32
N PHE A 155 -2.97 -3.39 -8.15
CA PHE A 155 -2.27 -2.91 -6.98
C PHE A 155 -0.97 -3.70 -6.83
N LEU A 156 0.13 -3.00 -6.55
CA LEU A 156 1.35 -3.65 -6.13
C LEU A 156 1.24 -3.96 -4.64
N GLY A 157 1.17 -5.24 -4.27
CA GLY A 157 1.27 -5.71 -2.89
C GLY A 157 2.70 -6.11 -2.54
N ILE A 158 3.08 -6.01 -1.26
CA ILE A 158 4.38 -6.46 -0.77
C ILE A 158 4.22 -7.38 0.45
N GLU A 159 5.11 -8.35 0.55
CA GLU A 159 5.28 -9.20 1.73
C GLU A 159 6.69 -8.97 2.25
N ILE A 160 6.81 -8.31 3.41
CA ILE A 160 8.09 -7.91 3.98
C ILE A 160 8.65 -9.08 4.78
N PRO A 161 9.88 -9.54 4.53
CA PRO A 161 10.43 -10.67 5.25
C PRO A 161 10.72 -10.27 6.70
N ARG A 162 10.27 -11.09 7.65
CA ARG A 162 10.70 -10.95 9.05
C ARG A 162 12.20 -11.19 9.23
N ILE A 163 12.77 -12.11 8.44
CA ILE A 163 14.19 -12.49 8.49
C ILE A 163 14.75 -12.41 7.07
N GLY A 164 15.88 -11.71 6.93
CA GLY A 164 16.50 -11.46 5.63
C GLY A 164 15.93 -10.21 4.96
N THR A 165 16.16 -10.08 3.66
CA THR A 165 15.79 -8.90 2.88
C THR A 165 15.13 -9.23 1.54
N ASP A 166 14.81 -10.51 1.31
CA ASP A 166 14.09 -10.94 0.12
C ASP A 166 12.61 -10.58 0.30
N THR A 167 12.18 -9.53 -0.39
CA THR A 167 10.81 -9.02 -0.33
C THR A 167 10.02 -9.59 -1.48
N LYS A 168 8.86 -10.21 -1.20
CA LYS A 168 7.96 -10.62 -2.30
C LYS A 168 7.10 -9.45 -2.69
N VAL A 169 6.89 -9.31 -3.98
CA VAL A 169 6.05 -8.29 -4.57
C VAL A 169 5.01 -8.97 -5.43
N LYS A 170 3.75 -8.65 -5.20
CA LYS A 170 2.61 -9.27 -5.88
C LYS A 170 1.85 -8.25 -6.69
N ILE A 171 1.37 -8.65 -7.86
CA ILE A 171 0.38 -7.90 -8.61
C ILE A 171 -0.98 -8.49 -8.30
N GLU A 172 -1.83 -7.65 -7.70
CA GLU A 172 -3.17 -8.02 -7.28
C GLU A 172 -4.19 -7.19 -8.06
N LEU A 173 -5.31 -7.79 -8.44
CA LEU A 173 -6.40 -7.04 -9.07
C LEU A 173 -7.02 -6.09 -8.03
N ILE A 174 -7.19 -4.84 -8.43
CA ILE A 174 -8.00 -3.91 -7.64
C ILE A 174 -9.45 -4.41 -7.64
N PRO A 175 -10.16 -4.39 -6.50
CA PRO A 175 -11.56 -4.79 -6.43
C PRO A 175 -12.43 -4.08 -7.48
N PHE A 176 -13.23 -4.85 -8.20
CA PHE A 176 -14.05 -4.33 -9.30
C PHE A 176 -15.07 -3.32 -8.80
N GLY A 177 -15.10 -2.16 -9.45
CA GLY A 177 -15.90 -1.01 -9.01
C GLY A 177 -15.07 0.13 -8.42
N LEU A 178 -13.80 -0.10 -8.12
CA LEU A 178 -12.81 0.94 -7.79
C LEU A 178 -12.00 1.33 -9.03
N PHE A 179 -11.69 2.62 -9.15
CA PHE A 179 -10.94 3.19 -10.28
C PHE A 179 -9.82 4.13 -9.81
N PRO A 180 -8.84 3.63 -9.03
CA PRO A 180 -7.78 4.48 -8.49
C PRO A 180 -6.85 4.96 -9.60
N LYS A 181 -6.30 6.17 -9.41
CA LYS A 181 -5.26 6.71 -10.28
C LYS A 181 -3.95 5.97 -10.04
N GLY A 182 -3.12 5.86 -11.06
CA GLY A 182 -1.76 5.36 -10.93
C GLY A 182 -0.98 5.46 -12.23
N VAL A 183 0.14 4.76 -12.31
CA VAL A 183 1.10 4.88 -13.41
C VAL A 183 1.21 3.53 -14.10
N ASN A 184 0.97 3.49 -15.41
CA ASN A 184 1.14 2.28 -16.22
C ASN A 184 0.36 1.07 -15.67
N LEU A 185 -0.93 1.26 -15.34
CA LEU A 185 -1.89 0.26 -14.82
C LEU A 185 -1.65 -0.23 -13.38
N ILE A 186 -0.59 0.23 -12.72
CA ILE A 186 -0.28 -0.10 -11.32
C ILE A 186 -0.44 1.13 -10.44
N CYS A 187 -1.01 0.93 -9.24
CA CYS A 187 -0.89 1.88 -8.15
C CYS A 187 -0.18 1.27 -6.94
N PHE A 188 0.41 2.14 -6.11
CA PHE A 188 0.98 1.80 -4.80
C PHE A 188 0.00 2.09 -3.67
N GLU A 189 -1.11 2.76 -3.95
CA GLU A 189 -2.16 3.02 -3.00
C GLU A 189 -3.51 3.06 -3.71
N TYR A 190 -4.54 2.59 -3.01
CA TYR A 190 -5.92 2.87 -3.35
C TYR A 190 -6.74 2.95 -2.07
N GLN A 191 -7.81 3.72 -2.13
CA GLN A 191 -8.84 3.80 -1.11
C GLN A 191 -10.18 4.03 -1.80
N GLN A 192 -11.28 3.83 -1.09
CA GLN A 192 -12.59 4.21 -1.59
C GLN A 192 -12.68 5.74 -1.75
N GLU A 193 -12.77 6.22 -3.00
CA GLU A 193 -13.07 7.60 -3.34
C GLU A 193 -14.52 7.76 -3.84
N ASN A 194 -14.93 8.99 -4.21
CA ASN A 194 -16.30 9.33 -4.64
C ASN A 194 -16.76 8.65 -5.94
N HIS A 195 -15.85 8.04 -6.72
CA HIS A 195 -16.15 7.42 -8.02
C HIS A 195 -16.10 5.89 -7.94
N HIS A 196 -17.18 5.29 -7.44
CA HIS A 196 -17.32 3.84 -7.34
C HIS A 196 -18.66 3.37 -7.93
N LYS A 197 -18.69 2.11 -8.37
CA LYS A 197 -19.91 1.43 -8.84
C LYS A 197 -19.97 0.02 -8.27
N TYR A 198 -21.14 -0.38 -7.81
CA TYR A 198 -21.38 -1.77 -7.44
C TYR A 198 -21.51 -2.62 -8.70
N LEU A 199 -20.60 -3.57 -8.86
CA LEU A 199 -20.57 -4.47 -10.02
C LEU A 199 -20.94 -5.91 -9.67
N TYR A 200 -21.37 -6.19 -8.44
CA TYR A 200 -21.69 -7.56 -8.00
C TYR A 200 -22.83 -8.20 -8.82
N GLY A 201 -23.75 -7.41 -9.36
CA GLY A 201 -24.81 -7.96 -10.23
C GLY A 201 -24.25 -8.67 -11.47
N ILE A 202 -23.09 -8.24 -12.00
CA ILE A 202 -22.40 -8.97 -13.09
C ILE A 202 -21.92 -10.34 -12.62
N ARG A 203 -21.33 -10.41 -11.41
CA ARG A 203 -20.89 -11.67 -10.80
C ARG A 203 -22.08 -12.62 -10.60
N ASP A 204 -23.18 -12.10 -10.08
CA ASP A 204 -24.34 -12.88 -9.72
C ASP A 204 -25.02 -13.46 -10.98
N VAL A 205 -25.11 -12.67 -12.06
CA VAL A 205 -25.51 -13.16 -13.40
C VAL A 205 -24.53 -14.23 -13.91
N ALA A 206 -23.22 -13.99 -13.87
CA ALA A 206 -22.21 -14.96 -14.35
C ALA A 206 -22.28 -16.30 -13.58
N LYS A 207 -22.59 -16.24 -12.29
CA LYS A 207 -22.71 -17.40 -11.41
C LYS A 207 -23.97 -18.22 -11.68
N GLU A 208 -25.11 -17.55 -11.86
CA GLU A 208 -26.43 -18.18 -11.93
C GLU A 208 -26.94 -18.46 -13.34
N MET A 209 -26.33 -17.87 -14.38
CA MET A 209 -26.76 -18.08 -15.76
C MET A 209 -26.76 -19.57 -16.15
N SER A 210 -27.80 -19.93 -16.90
CA SER A 210 -28.02 -21.27 -17.43
C SER A 210 -27.35 -21.47 -18.79
N ASP A 211 -27.30 -20.43 -19.62
CA ASP A 211 -26.58 -20.42 -20.89
C ASP A 211 -25.18 -19.81 -20.70
N ILE A 212 -24.15 -20.57 -21.04
CA ILE A 212 -22.75 -20.13 -20.93
C ILE A 212 -22.44 -18.95 -21.86
N GLU A 213 -23.22 -18.78 -22.94
CA GLU A 213 -23.05 -17.71 -23.92
C GLU A 213 -23.70 -16.38 -23.49
N THR A 214 -24.48 -16.35 -22.40
CA THR A 214 -25.18 -15.13 -21.95
C THR A 214 -24.24 -13.94 -21.75
N ILE A 215 -23.05 -14.15 -21.18
CA ILE A 215 -22.02 -13.10 -21.03
C ILE A 215 -21.56 -12.57 -22.40
N ASN A 216 -21.39 -13.45 -23.39
CA ASN A 216 -21.01 -13.04 -24.74
C ASN A 216 -22.12 -12.27 -25.44
N TYR A 217 -23.38 -12.66 -25.25
CA TYR A 217 -24.52 -11.89 -25.77
C TYR A 217 -24.60 -10.50 -25.16
N LEU A 218 -24.40 -10.37 -23.84
CA LEU A 218 -24.32 -9.07 -23.17
C LEU A 218 -23.19 -8.19 -23.72
N LEU A 219 -21.96 -8.73 -23.82
CA LEU A 219 -20.80 -8.00 -24.38
C LEU A 219 -21.08 -7.48 -25.79
N ASN A 220 -21.70 -8.31 -26.63
CA ASN A 220 -21.98 -7.98 -28.03
C ASN A 220 -23.27 -7.15 -28.22
N GLY A 221 -24.02 -6.87 -27.15
CA GLY A 221 -25.30 -6.15 -27.24
C GLY A 221 -26.41 -6.95 -27.94
N SER A 222 -26.26 -8.27 -28.06
CA SER A 222 -27.27 -9.16 -28.67
C SER A 222 -28.30 -9.60 -27.63
N PHE A 223 -28.98 -8.63 -27.00
CA PHE A 223 -29.88 -8.88 -25.86
C PHE A 223 -31.08 -9.77 -26.22
N ASP A 224 -31.50 -9.77 -27.49
CA ASP A 224 -32.57 -10.59 -28.04
C ASP A 224 -32.25 -12.10 -28.04
N LYS A 225 -30.97 -12.46 -27.95
CA LYS A 225 -30.51 -13.86 -27.92
C LYS A 225 -30.44 -14.45 -26.52
N ILE A 226 -30.59 -13.62 -25.48
CA ILE A 226 -30.52 -14.07 -24.10
C ILE A 226 -31.76 -14.89 -23.77
N SER A 227 -31.55 -16.06 -23.15
CA SER A 227 -32.65 -16.94 -22.78
C SER A 227 -33.63 -16.24 -21.82
N PRO A 228 -34.94 -16.57 -21.84
CA PRO A 228 -35.90 -15.96 -20.91
C PRO A 228 -35.50 -16.13 -19.44
N THR A 229 -34.91 -17.27 -19.09
CA THR A 229 -34.43 -17.56 -17.73
C THR A 229 -33.31 -16.62 -17.31
N ASP A 230 -32.28 -16.46 -18.15
CA ASP A 230 -31.14 -15.59 -17.83
C ASP A 230 -31.53 -14.11 -17.90
N ASN A 231 -32.47 -13.77 -18.77
CA ASN A 231 -33.02 -12.42 -18.87
C ASN A 231 -33.74 -12.00 -17.56
N LEU A 232 -34.39 -12.95 -16.88
CA LEU A 232 -34.96 -12.70 -15.54
C LEU A 232 -33.87 -12.46 -14.49
N LEU A 233 -32.70 -13.10 -14.59
CA LEU A 233 -31.56 -12.83 -13.71
C LEU A 233 -31.06 -11.40 -13.92
N ILE A 234 -30.77 -11.04 -15.18
CA ILE A 234 -30.30 -9.70 -15.54
C ILE A 234 -31.29 -8.62 -15.10
N SER A 235 -32.59 -8.84 -15.32
CA SER A 235 -33.63 -7.87 -14.97
C SER A 235 -33.71 -7.56 -13.47
N LYS A 236 -33.25 -8.46 -12.58
CA LYS A 236 -33.17 -8.18 -11.14
C LYS A 236 -32.09 -7.15 -10.80
N GLU A 237 -31.01 -7.16 -11.57
CA GLU A 237 -29.87 -6.26 -11.43
C GLU A 237 -30.10 -4.91 -12.11
N ILE A 238 -31.20 -4.76 -12.87
CA ILE A 238 -31.61 -3.48 -13.46
C ILE A 238 -32.55 -2.74 -12.51
N GLY A 239 -32.31 -1.45 -12.29
CA GLY A 239 -33.17 -0.60 -11.46
C GLY A 239 -32.64 0.82 -11.31
N THR A 240 -33.25 1.56 -10.36
CA THR A 240 -32.97 2.99 -10.14
C THR A 240 -32.15 3.27 -8.89
N ASP A 241 -31.85 2.25 -8.08
CA ASP A 241 -30.98 2.40 -6.92
C ASP A 241 -29.49 2.40 -7.32
N ASP A 242 -28.63 2.95 -6.46
CA ASP A 242 -27.20 3.11 -6.75
C ASP A 242 -26.46 1.77 -6.86
N SER A 243 -27.05 0.71 -6.32
CA SER A 243 -26.49 -0.65 -6.30
C SER A 243 -26.76 -1.45 -7.58
N ARG A 244 -27.66 -0.94 -8.44
CA ARG A 244 -28.10 -1.57 -9.68
C ARG A 244 -27.61 -0.84 -10.92
N PHE A 245 -27.75 -1.51 -12.06
CA PHE A 245 -27.55 -0.91 -13.38
C PHE A 245 -28.84 -0.22 -13.83
N LYS A 246 -28.75 0.94 -14.45
CA LYS A 246 -29.88 1.68 -15.02
C LYS A 246 -30.48 0.95 -16.22
N SER A 247 -29.67 0.21 -16.95
CA SER A 247 -30.08 -0.58 -18.11
C SER A 247 -29.10 -1.71 -18.44
N MET A 248 -29.50 -2.58 -19.38
CA MET A 248 -28.59 -3.61 -19.92
C MET A 248 -27.39 -3.00 -20.65
N GLU A 249 -27.55 -1.83 -21.26
CA GLU A 249 -26.47 -1.09 -21.89
C GLU A 249 -25.43 -0.63 -20.87
N GLU A 250 -25.83 -0.09 -19.71
CA GLU A 250 -24.89 0.27 -18.65
C GLU A 250 -24.16 -0.98 -18.12
N MET A 251 -24.88 -2.08 -17.89
CA MET A 251 -24.25 -3.35 -17.50
C MET A 251 -23.22 -3.81 -18.54
N ARG A 252 -23.56 -3.72 -19.83
CA ARG A 252 -22.65 -4.04 -20.94
C ARG A 252 -21.40 -3.15 -20.92
N GLU A 253 -21.51 -1.86 -20.66
CA GLU A 253 -20.37 -0.95 -20.58
C GLU A 253 -19.39 -1.38 -19.48
N TYR A 254 -19.88 -1.70 -18.27
CA TYR A 254 -19.02 -2.21 -17.20
C TYR A 254 -18.48 -3.61 -17.52
N LEU A 255 -19.25 -4.48 -18.17
CA LEU A 255 -18.78 -5.78 -18.60
C LEU A 255 -17.65 -5.69 -19.63
N ILE A 256 -17.68 -4.69 -20.53
CA ILE A 256 -16.57 -4.38 -21.44
C ILE A 256 -15.33 -3.93 -20.67
N GLN A 257 -15.47 -3.09 -19.64
CA GLN A 257 -14.35 -2.70 -18.79
C GLN A 257 -13.72 -3.91 -18.09
N LEU A 258 -14.55 -4.77 -17.49
CA LEU A 258 -14.10 -6.02 -16.86
C LEU A 258 -13.43 -6.96 -17.87
N LYS A 259 -13.93 -7.01 -19.10
CA LYS A 259 -13.32 -7.78 -20.20
C LYS A 259 -11.94 -7.25 -20.56
N ASN A 260 -11.76 -5.93 -20.65
CA ASN A 260 -10.46 -5.35 -20.89
C ASN A 260 -9.48 -5.65 -19.74
N THR A 261 -9.94 -5.57 -18.49
CA THR A 261 -9.18 -5.97 -17.30
C THR A 261 -8.79 -7.45 -17.33
N TYR A 262 -9.69 -8.34 -17.74
CA TYR A 262 -9.39 -9.76 -17.96
C TYR A 262 -8.34 -9.97 -19.07
N ASP A 263 -8.43 -9.23 -20.18
CA ASP A 263 -7.46 -9.35 -21.27
C ASP A 263 -6.06 -8.89 -20.84
N LEU A 264 -5.97 -7.92 -19.92
CA LEU A 264 -4.70 -7.54 -19.27
C LEU A 264 -4.20 -8.64 -18.33
N TYR A 265 -5.09 -9.21 -17.50
CA TYR A 265 -4.78 -10.32 -16.62
C TYR A 265 -4.21 -11.53 -17.38
N CYS A 266 -4.79 -11.87 -18.53
CA CYS A 266 -4.30 -12.97 -19.37
C CYS A 266 -2.89 -12.74 -19.94
N LYS A 267 -2.39 -11.50 -19.98
CA LYS A 267 -1.02 -11.17 -20.43
C LYS A 267 0.03 -11.34 -19.33
N LEU A 268 -0.39 -11.48 -18.07
CA LEU A 268 0.52 -11.73 -16.96
C LEU A 268 1.19 -13.10 -17.15
N LYS A 269 2.51 -13.16 -16.99
CA LYS A 269 3.28 -14.42 -16.94
C LYS A 269 3.37 -14.95 -15.52
N THR A 270 3.45 -14.04 -14.56
CA THR A 270 3.51 -14.29 -13.12
C THR A 270 2.78 -13.14 -12.42
N ASN A 271 2.24 -13.40 -11.23
CA ASN A 271 1.70 -12.39 -10.34
C ASN A 271 2.66 -12.09 -9.18
N GLU A 272 3.84 -12.69 -9.12
CA GLU A 272 4.78 -12.54 -8.00
C GLU A 272 6.22 -12.38 -8.51
N LEU A 273 6.96 -11.47 -7.89
CA LEU A 273 8.41 -11.32 -8.05
C LEU A 273 9.07 -11.35 -6.68
N ILE A 274 10.28 -11.89 -6.61
CA ILE A 274 11.13 -11.79 -5.42
C ILE A 274 12.15 -10.69 -5.67
N LEU A 275 12.14 -9.67 -4.82
CA LEU A 275 13.12 -8.58 -4.84
C LEU A 275 14.22 -8.83 -3.81
N GLY A 276 15.47 -8.78 -4.26
CA GLY A 276 16.64 -8.74 -3.38
C GLY A 276 17.05 -7.31 -3.05
N TRP A 277 17.71 -7.11 -1.91
CA TRP A 277 18.19 -5.79 -1.48
C TRP A 277 19.67 -5.57 -1.84
N ASN A 278 19.98 -4.53 -2.62
CA ASN A 278 21.34 -4.08 -2.85
C ASN A 278 21.72 -2.99 -1.83
N ARG A 279 22.52 -3.38 -0.83
CA ARG A 279 22.97 -2.48 0.24
C ARG A 279 23.84 -1.31 -0.26
N ASN A 280 24.59 -1.50 -1.34
CA ASN A 280 25.51 -0.48 -1.84
C ASN A 280 24.75 0.63 -2.56
N GLU A 281 23.78 0.24 -3.38
CA GLU A 281 22.92 1.15 -4.16
C GLU A 281 21.71 1.63 -3.37
N SER A 282 21.40 1.00 -2.24
CA SER A 282 20.20 1.29 -1.45
C SER A 282 18.92 1.08 -2.26
N LYS A 283 18.90 0.01 -3.07
CA LYS A 283 17.87 -0.26 -4.08
C LYS A 283 17.55 -1.74 -4.16
N PHE A 284 16.31 -2.07 -4.50
CA PHE A 284 15.89 -3.43 -4.81
C PHE A 284 16.30 -3.82 -6.23
N TYR A 285 16.56 -5.11 -6.43
CA TYR A 285 16.74 -5.74 -7.74
C TYR A 285 15.83 -6.96 -7.86
N ILE A 286 15.40 -7.29 -9.08
CA ILE A 286 14.62 -8.51 -9.32
C ILE A 286 15.57 -9.70 -9.16
N LYS A 287 15.30 -10.53 -8.16
CA LYS A 287 16.08 -11.72 -7.83
C LYS A 287 15.51 -12.97 -8.49
N ASP A 288 14.19 -13.13 -8.45
CA ASP A 288 13.50 -14.29 -9.00
C ASP A 288 12.05 -13.97 -9.39
N GLU A 289 11.43 -14.86 -10.15
CA GLU A 289 10.02 -14.83 -10.53
C GLU A 289 9.26 -15.90 -9.73
N GLY A 290 8.05 -15.57 -9.28
CA GLY A 290 7.19 -16.51 -8.59
C GLY A 290 6.51 -17.50 -9.54
N GLU A 291 5.47 -18.17 -9.04
CA GLU A 291 4.72 -19.13 -9.85
C GLU A 291 4.04 -18.46 -11.05
N LYS A 292 3.80 -19.28 -12.09
CA LYS A 292 3.04 -18.82 -13.25
C LYS A 292 1.58 -18.65 -12.87
N ILE A 293 0.98 -17.59 -13.39
CA ILE A 293 -0.44 -17.34 -13.16
C ILE A 293 -1.29 -18.42 -13.84
N GLN A 294 -2.24 -18.99 -13.10
CA GLN A 294 -3.19 -19.93 -13.68
C GLN A 294 -4.16 -19.17 -14.58
N GLN A 295 -4.26 -19.60 -15.84
CA GLN A 295 -5.25 -19.05 -16.76
C GLN A 295 -6.64 -19.58 -16.39
N ILE A 296 -7.60 -18.68 -16.24
CA ILE A 296 -9.00 -18.98 -15.94
C ILE A 296 -9.89 -18.44 -17.05
N THR A 297 -11.11 -18.94 -17.17
CA THR A 297 -12.05 -18.41 -18.16
C THR A 297 -12.53 -17.01 -17.75
N PHE A 298 -13.05 -16.22 -18.70
CA PHE A 298 -13.62 -14.91 -18.36
C PHE A 298 -14.79 -15.03 -17.37
N ARG A 299 -15.60 -16.10 -17.47
CA ARG A 299 -16.66 -16.36 -16.50
C ARG A 299 -16.10 -16.60 -15.10
N ASP A 300 -15.10 -17.46 -14.96
CA ASP A 300 -14.48 -17.74 -13.66
C ASP A 300 -13.79 -16.50 -13.09
N PHE A 301 -13.23 -15.66 -13.96
CA PHE A 301 -12.70 -14.36 -13.60
C PHE A 301 -13.77 -13.43 -13.02
N LEU A 302 -14.97 -13.38 -13.60
CA LEU A 302 -16.08 -12.62 -13.04
C LEU A 302 -16.55 -13.20 -11.70
N ILE A 303 -16.55 -14.53 -11.53
CA ILE A 303 -17.07 -15.19 -10.33
C ILE A 303 -16.12 -15.06 -9.13
N ASN A 304 -14.82 -15.24 -9.35
CA ASN A 304 -13.85 -15.49 -8.27
C ASN A 304 -13.11 -14.23 -7.78
N ASN A 305 -13.26 -13.08 -8.44
CA ASN A 305 -12.58 -11.85 -8.06
C ASN A 305 -13.37 -11.02 -7.04
N ARG A 306 -12.67 -10.09 -6.37
CA ARG A 306 -13.26 -9.18 -5.39
C ARG A 306 -14.02 -8.06 -6.10
N TYR A 307 -15.18 -7.73 -5.54
CA TYR A 307 -16.00 -6.60 -5.95
C TYR A 307 -16.06 -5.62 -4.80
N TRP A 308 -15.98 -4.34 -5.11
CA TRP A 308 -16.21 -3.30 -4.12
C TRP A 308 -17.68 -3.29 -3.67
N SER A 309 -17.86 -3.06 -2.37
CA SER A 309 -19.14 -2.87 -1.70
C SER A 309 -18.89 -2.08 -0.42
N TRP A 310 -19.87 -1.29 0.05
CA TRP A 310 -19.75 -0.68 1.38
C TRP A 310 -19.57 -1.75 2.44
N MET A 311 -18.68 -1.47 3.38
CA MET A 311 -18.42 -2.31 4.55
C MET A 311 -19.00 -1.66 5.81
N CYS A 312 -20.10 -0.92 5.65
CA CYS A 312 -20.49 0.31 6.37
C CYS A 312 -20.01 1.58 5.63
#